data_AF-A0A368KPU9-F1
#
_entry.id   AF-A0A368KPU9-F1
#
_cell.length_a   1.000
_cell.length_b   1.000
_cell.length_c   1.000
_cell.angle_alpha   90.00
_cell.angle_beta   90.00
_cell.angle_gamma   90.00
#
_symmetry.space_group_name_H-M   'P 1'
#
loop_
_entity.id
_entity.type
_entity.pdbx_description
1 polymer ?
#
loop_
_entity_poly.entity_id
_entity_poly.type
_entity_poly.pdbx_seq_one_letter_code
_entity_poly.pdbx_strand_id
1 'polypeptide(L)'
;MTAFSDYLEAALLGVTLLGSSYTPGETIYLALATSVTTDGAVFTEVPSGTAYARQRVQFGSPTNDGTKKKVSNSGAVTYSEATTPWGGITHIGLYDSPTGGNQLYYGALTSTRTIETGDTFQVPDANLSVSLD
;
A
#
# COMPACT_ATOMS: atom_id res chain seq x y z
N MET A 1 -11.64 1.06 -4.81
CA MET A 1 -11.68 1.88 -3.57
C MET A 1 -10.55 1.40 -2.67
N THR A 2 -9.82 2.32 -2.06
CA THR A 2 -8.90 1.97 -0.97
C THR A 2 -9.72 1.67 0.28
N ALA A 3 -9.49 0.54 0.91
CA ALA A 3 -10.15 0.16 2.15
C ALA A 3 -9.14 0.22 3.31
N PHE A 4 -9.65 0.57 4.49
CA PHE A 4 -8.92 0.42 5.74
C PHE A 4 -8.73 -1.06 6.03
N SER A 5 -7.62 -1.42 6.66
CA SER A 5 -7.51 -2.75 7.28
C SER A 5 -8.28 -2.79 8.60
N ASP A 6 -8.69 -3.98 9.03
CA ASP A 6 -9.29 -4.21 10.37
C ASP A 6 -8.45 -3.59 11.50
N TYR A 7 -7.12 -3.65 11.36
CA TYR A 7 -6.17 -3.05 12.29
C TYR A 7 -6.35 -1.52 12.36
N LEU A 8 -6.37 -0.85 11.21
CA LEU A 8 -6.47 0.61 11.17
C LEU A 8 -7.87 1.08 11.58
N GLU A 9 -8.92 0.33 11.26
CA GLU A 9 -10.28 0.63 11.73
C GLU A 9 -10.37 0.64 13.26
N ALA A 10 -9.88 -0.43 13.91
CA ALA A 10 -9.86 -0.53 15.36
C ALA A 10 -9.02 0.60 16.00
N ALA A 11 -7.86 0.90 15.41
CA ALA A 11 -6.99 1.97 15.89
C ALA A 11 -7.66 3.35 15.78
N LEU A 12 -8.28 3.66 14.63
CA LEU A 12 -8.97 4.93 14.42
C LEU A 12 -10.15 5.13 15.36
N LEU A 13 -10.95 4.09 15.60
CA LEU A 13 -12.03 4.15 16.60
C LEU A 13 -11.48 4.39 18.02
N GLY A 14 -10.38 3.72 18.37
CA GLY A 14 -9.71 3.92 19.65
C GLY A 14 -9.22 5.36 19.85
N VAL A 15 -8.60 5.95 18.82
CA VAL A 15 -8.09 7.33 18.88
C VAL A 15 -9.22 8.35 18.94
N THR A 16 -10.22 8.21 18.07
CA THR A 16 -11.25 9.24 17.87
C THR A 16 -12.34 9.20 18.94
N LEU A 17 -12.70 8.01 19.44
CA LEU A 17 -13.82 7.84 20.37
C LEU A 17 -13.37 7.53 21.81
N LEU A 18 -12.22 6.90 22.00
CA LEU A 18 -11.76 6.40 23.30
C LEU A 18 -10.52 7.13 23.84
N GLY A 19 -9.96 8.09 23.09
CA GLY A 19 -8.77 8.84 23.49
C GLY A 19 -7.49 7.99 23.56
N SER A 20 -7.46 6.85 22.85
CA SER A 20 -6.27 6.01 22.77
C SER A 20 -5.16 6.72 21.98
N SER A 21 -3.90 6.46 22.32
CA SER A 21 -2.78 6.93 21.51
C SER A 21 -2.57 6.01 20.31
N TYR A 22 -2.43 6.60 19.13
CA TYR A 22 -1.93 5.90 17.94
C TYR A 22 -0.57 6.46 17.56
N THR A 23 0.42 5.58 17.55
CA THR A 23 1.78 5.91 17.12
C THR A 23 1.94 5.38 15.70
N PRO A 24 1.83 6.24 14.67
CA PRO A 24 2.10 5.81 13.31
C PRO A 24 3.55 5.34 13.18
N GLY A 25 3.80 4.33 12.35
CA GLY A 25 5.15 3.94 11.98
C GLY A 25 5.90 5.10 11.32
N GLU A 26 7.21 5.22 11.59
CA GLU A 26 8.04 6.32 11.08
C GLU A 26 8.13 6.35 9.55
N THR A 27 7.83 5.23 8.88
CA THR A 27 7.90 5.11 7.43
C THR A 27 6.79 4.21 6.92
N ILE A 28 6.15 4.62 5.83
CA ILE A 28 5.15 3.81 5.13
C ILE A 28 5.82 3.05 3.99
N TYR A 29 5.41 1.81 3.81
CA TYR A 29 5.94 0.89 2.83
C TYR A 29 4.84 0.42 1.88
N LEU A 30 5.13 0.40 0.57
CA LEU A 30 4.25 -0.14 -0.45
C LEU A 30 4.55 -1.61 -0.67
N ALA A 31 3.53 -2.43 -0.44
CA ALA A 31 3.51 -3.84 -0.77
C ALA A 31 2.69 -4.09 -2.03
N LEU A 32 3.09 -5.09 -2.81
CA LEU A 32 2.39 -5.57 -3.99
C LEU A 32 1.80 -6.95 -3.71
N ALA A 33 0.56 -7.17 -4.13
CA ALA A 33 -0.13 -8.46 -3.97
C ALA A 33 -0.51 -9.09 -5.30
N THR A 34 -0.35 -10.40 -5.37
CA THR A 34 -0.81 -11.24 -6.49
C THR A 34 -2.30 -11.56 -6.38
N SER A 35 -2.80 -11.73 -5.15
CA SER A 35 -4.22 -11.92 -4.87
C SER A 35 -4.61 -11.29 -3.54
N VAL A 36 -5.89 -10.93 -3.43
CA VAL A 36 -6.51 -10.50 -2.18
C VAL A 36 -7.86 -11.22 -2.05
N THR A 37 -8.19 -11.74 -0.87
CA THR A 37 -9.55 -12.28 -0.60
C THR A 37 -10.53 -11.14 -0.35
N THR A 38 -11.83 -11.40 -0.47
CA THR A 38 -12.86 -10.40 -0.14
C THR A 38 -12.57 -9.75 1.21
N ASP A 39 -12.65 -8.42 1.24
CA ASP A 39 -12.39 -7.57 2.40
C ASP A 39 -10.93 -7.45 2.87
N GLY A 40 -9.94 -7.81 2.04
CA GLY A 40 -8.54 -7.57 2.38
C GLY A 40 -7.97 -8.50 3.46
N ALA A 41 -8.81 -9.35 4.05
CA ALA A 41 -8.46 -10.28 5.14
C ALA A 41 -7.24 -11.16 4.83
N VAL A 42 -7.01 -11.47 3.56
CA VAL A 42 -5.78 -12.13 3.09
C VAL A 42 -5.19 -11.29 1.96
N PHE A 43 -4.11 -10.57 2.27
CA PHE A 43 -3.25 -9.91 1.29
C PHE A 43 -2.09 -10.84 0.92
N THR A 44 -2.16 -11.48 -0.26
CA THR A 44 -1.10 -12.38 -0.73
C THR A 44 0.01 -11.57 -1.38
N GLU A 45 1.00 -11.20 -0.56
CA GLU A 45 2.17 -10.46 -1.00
C GLU A 45 3.05 -11.28 -1.98
N VAL A 46 3.77 -10.58 -2.87
CA VAL A 46 4.73 -11.18 -3.79
C VAL A 46 5.74 -12.05 -3.01
N PRO A 47 6.01 -13.30 -3.45
CA PRO A 47 6.89 -14.22 -2.74
C PRO A 47 8.31 -13.68 -2.57
N SER A 48 8.94 -14.02 -1.45
CA SER A 48 10.37 -13.79 -1.23
C SER A 48 11.23 -14.58 -2.23
N GLY A 49 12.48 -14.15 -2.43
CA GLY A 49 13.40 -14.79 -3.37
C GLY A 49 13.22 -14.38 -4.85
N THR A 50 12.40 -13.36 -5.10
CA THR A 50 12.12 -12.81 -6.44
C THR A 50 12.78 -11.43 -6.69
N ALA A 51 13.67 -11.02 -5.79
CA ALA A 51 14.21 -9.65 -5.62
C ALA A 51 13.18 -8.58 -5.23
N TYR A 52 11.92 -8.98 -5.03
CA TYR A 52 10.89 -8.12 -4.46
C TYR A 52 11.20 -7.78 -2.99
N ALA A 53 11.06 -6.50 -2.66
CA ALA A 53 10.99 -5.98 -1.30
C ALA A 53 10.03 -4.79 -1.28
N ARG A 54 9.31 -4.59 -0.17
CA ARG A 54 8.45 -3.42 0.00
C ARG A 54 9.27 -2.15 -0.13
N GLN A 55 8.76 -1.19 -0.89
CA GLN A 55 9.46 0.08 -1.11
C GLN A 55 8.95 1.14 -0.17
N ARG A 56 9.84 2.00 0.33
CA ARG A 56 9.44 3.17 1.11
C ARG A 56 8.62 4.11 0.25
N VAL A 57 7.55 4.66 0.82
CA VAL A 57 6.72 5.68 0.19
C VAL A 57 6.71 6.91 1.06
N GLN A 58 6.99 8.04 0.43
CA GLN A 58 6.75 9.35 1.02
C GLN A 58 5.42 9.88 0.51
N PHE A 59 4.68 10.55 1.37
CA PHE A 59 3.41 11.19 1.02
C PHE A 59 3.55 12.70 1.17
N GLY A 60 2.87 13.44 0.28
CA GLY A 60 2.72 14.88 0.43
C GLY A 60 1.75 15.25 1.56
N SER A 61 1.49 16.54 1.71
CA SER A 61 0.44 17.01 2.62
C SER A 61 -0.95 16.64 2.07
N PRO A 62 -1.94 16.37 2.94
CA PRO A 62 -3.33 16.20 2.53
C PRO A 62 -3.85 17.45 1.79
N THR A 63 -4.64 17.22 0.75
CA THR A 63 -5.27 18.24 -0.09
C THR A 63 -6.78 17.98 -0.21
N ASN A 64 -7.53 18.99 -0.63
CA ASN A 64 -8.95 18.84 -0.94
C ASN A 64 -9.13 18.33 -2.36
N ASP A 65 -10.01 17.34 -2.54
CA ASP A 65 -10.43 16.83 -3.84
C ASP A 65 -11.97 16.72 -3.85
N GLY A 66 -12.63 17.82 -4.23
CA GLY A 66 -14.08 17.96 -4.07
C GLY A 66 -14.49 17.96 -2.59
N THR A 67 -15.36 17.02 -2.20
CA THR A 67 -15.76 16.78 -0.81
C THR A 67 -14.73 15.97 -0.01
N LYS A 68 -13.78 15.33 -0.70
CA LYS A 68 -12.86 14.36 -0.11
C LYS A 68 -11.56 15.01 0.35
N LYS A 69 -10.90 14.37 1.31
CA LYS A 69 -9.49 14.60 1.64
C LYS A 69 -8.64 13.58 0.92
N LYS A 70 -7.61 14.04 0.20
CA LYS A 70 -6.72 13.19 -0.58
C LYS A 70 -5.26 13.42 -0.20
N VAL A 71 -4.50 12.36 -0.10
CA VAL A 71 -3.03 12.39 -0.07
C VAL A 71 -2.47 11.58 -1.23
N SER A 72 -1.35 12.00 -1.80
CA SER A 72 -0.66 11.28 -2.88
C SER A 72 0.80 11.04 -2.55
N ASN A 73 1.40 10.00 -3.14
CA ASN A 73 2.83 9.77 -3.01
C ASN A 73 3.62 10.96 -3.58
N SER A 74 4.75 11.23 -2.95
CA SER A 74 5.73 12.22 -3.38
C SER A 74 6.97 11.48 -3.87
N GLY A 75 7.34 11.73 -5.12
CA GLY A 75 8.39 11.01 -5.82
C GLY A 75 7.92 9.65 -6.35
N ALA A 76 8.66 9.15 -7.33
CA ALA A 76 8.41 7.82 -7.88
C ALA A 76 8.90 6.72 -6.91
N VAL A 77 8.14 5.63 -6.84
CA VAL A 77 8.47 4.44 -6.07
C VAL A 77 8.87 3.35 -7.05
N THR A 78 10.14 2.98 -7.07
CA THR A 78 10.69 2.02 -8.03
C THR A 78 11.14 0.75 -7.29
N TYR A 79 10.73 -0.41 -7.81
CA TYR A 79 11.16 -1.70 -7.30
C TYR A 79 12.39 -2.20 -8.08
N SER A 80 13.19 -3.05 -7.45
CA SER A 80 14.27 -3.76 -8.11
C SER A 80 13.76 -4.61 -9.28
N GLU A 81 14.63 -4.86 -10.25
CA GLU A 81 14.38 -5.78 -11.36
C GLU A 81 14.04 -7.18 -10.83
N ALA A 82 13.00 -7.79 -11.37
CA ALA A 82 12.54 -9.10 -10.97
C ALA A 82 13.55 -10.18 -11.42
N THR A 83 14.10 -10.94 -10.46
CA THR A 83 14.99 -12.07 -10.77
C THR A 83 14.21 -13.33 -11.18
N THR A 84 12.95 -13.40 -10.76
CA THR A 84 11.99 -14.48 -11.02
C THR A 84 10.62 -13.82 -11.21
N PRO A 85 9.70 -14.35 -12.03
CA PRO A 85 8.38 -13.74 -12.22
C PRO A 85 7.66 -13.53 -10.89
N TRP A 86 7.11 -12.33 -10.67
CA TRP A 86 6.28 -12.05 -9.49
C TRP A 86 4.84 -12.50 -9.70
N GLY A 87 4.44 -12.66 -10.97
CA GLY A 87 3.07 -12.96 -11.38
C GLY A 87 2.24 -11.69 -11.61
N GLY A 88 0.92 -11.86 -11.66
CA GLY A 88 -0.02 -10.77 -11.89
C GLY A 88 -0.28 -9.97 -10.62
N ILE A 89 0.23 -8.74 -10.55
CA ILE A 89 -0.03 -7.81 -9.46
C ILE A 89 -1.42 -7.21 -9.61
N THR A 90 -2.30 -7.51 -8.65
CA THR A 90 -3.71 -7.11 -8.67
C THR A 90 -4.02 -6.01 -7.65
N HIS A 91 -3.29 -5.98 -6.54
CA HIS A 91 -3.52 -5.03 -5.44
C HIS A 91 -2.22 -4.45 -4.91
N ILE A 92 -2.37 -3.33 -4.23
CA ILE A 92 -1.34 -2.66 -3.46
C ILE A 92 -1.77 -2.54 -2.00
N GLY A 93 -0.79 -2.54 -1.10
CA GLY A 93 -1.00 -2.37 0.33
C GLY A 93 -0.01 -1.36 0.91
N LEU A 94 -0.46 -0.55 1.87
CA LEU A 94 0.40 0.32 2.67
C LEU A 94 0.64 -0.34 4.03
N TYR A 95 1.90 -0.47 4.41
CA TYR A 95 2.35 -1.09 5.66
C TYR A 95 3.22 -0.13 6.47
N ASP A 96 3.26 -0.35 7.77
CA ASP A 96 4.11 0.40 8.71
C ASP A 96 5.55 -0.16 8.85
N SER A 97 5.87 -1.27 8.18
CA SER A 97 7.14 -1.99 8.29
C SER A 97 7.63 -2.54 6.94
N PRO A 98 8.96 -2.62 6.71
CA PRO A 98 9.53 -3.22 5.50
C PRO A 98 9.24 -4.73 5.39
N THR A 99 9.04 -5.42 6.51
CA THR A 99 8.68 -6.84 6.60
C THR A 99 7.72 -7.06 7.77
N GLY A 100 6.68 -7.88 7.58
CA GLY A 100 5.63 -8.05 8.61
C GLY A 100 4.87 -6.75 8.89
N GLY A 101 4.70 -6.41 10.17
CA GLY A 101 3.99 -5.19 10.58
C GLY A 101 2.49 -5.23 10.31
N ASN A 102 1.86 -4.06 10.39
CA ASN A 102 0.44 -3.89 10.19
C ASN A 102 0.16 -3.31 8.81
N GLN A 103 -0.80 -3.90 8.11
CA GLN A 103 -1.41 -3.28 6.95
C GLN A 103 -2.26 -2.10 7.43
N LEU A 104 -2.18 -0.98 6.73
CA LEU A 104 -2.93 0.25 7.03
C LEU A 104 -4.05 0.43 6.00
N TYR A 105 -3.68 0.40 4.72
CA TYR A 105 -4.60 0.58 3.61
C TYR A 105 -4.32 -0.49 2.56
N TYR A 106 -5.34 -0.82 1.78
CA TYR A 106 -5.17 -1.65 0.59
C TYR A 106 -6.11 -1.19 -0.51
N GLY A 107 -5.74 -1.48 -1.76
CA GLY A 107 -6.56 -1.12 -2.91
C GLY A 107 -6.20 -1.93 -4.14
N ALA A 108 -7.19 -2.13 -5.00
CA ALA A 108 -6.97 -2.74 -6.31
C ALA A 108 -6.25 -1.78 -7.25
N LEU A 109 -5.38 -2.32 -8.10
CA LEU A 109 -4.85 -1.61 -9.26
C LEU A 109 -5.97 -1.42 -10.30
N THR A 110 -5.94 -0.30 -11.02
CA THR A 110 -6.86 -0.04 -12.14
C THR A 110 -6.71 -1.09 -13.25
N SER A 111 -5.52 -1.65 -13.40
CA SER A 111 -5.24 -2.73 -14.33
C SER A 111 -4.16 -3.63 -13.74
N THR A 112 -4.41 -4.95 -13.75
CA THR A 112 -3.43 -5.94 -13.33
C THR A 112 -2.14 -5.79 -14.14
N ARG A 113 -1.00 -5.88 -13.46
CA ARG A 113 0.33 -5.83 -14.09
C ARG A 113 1.06 -7.14 -13.85
N THR A 114 1.32 -7.90 -14.91
CA THR A 114 2.19 -9.06 -14.83
C THR A 114 3.65 -8.61 -14.87
N ILE A 115 4.46 -9.10 -13.94
CA ILE A 115 5.90 -8.82 -13.87
C ILE A 115 6.66 -10.12 -14.09
N GLU A 116 7.37 -10.18 -15.22
CA GLU A 116 8.22 -11.30 -15.61
C GLU A 116 9.68 -11.05 -15.20
N THR A 117 10.54 -12.05 -15.34
CA THR A 117 11.98 -11.86 -15.10
C THR A 117 12.54 -10.76 -16.01
N GLY A 118 13.28 -9.82 -15.43
CA GLY A 118 13.84 -8.68 -16.13
C GLY A 118 12.95 -7.42 -16.12
N ASP A 119 11.70 -7.55 -15.68
CA ASP A 119 10.80 -6.41 -15.56
C ASP A 119 11.05 -5.63 -14.26
N THR A 120 10.66 -4.36 -14.28
CA THR A 120 10.61 -3.50 -13.09
C THR A 120 9.18 -2.99 -12.89
N PHE A 121 8.78 -2.83 -11.63
CA PHE A 121 7.53 -2.16 -11.28
C PHE A 121 7.85 -0.75 -10.77
N GLN A 122 7.07 0.22 -11.24
CA GLN A 122 7.21 1.60 -10.79
C GLN A 122 5.84 2.24 -10.59
N VAL A 123 5.70 2.96 -9.48
CA VAL A 123 4.62 3.91 -9.26
C VAL A 123 5.18 5.31 -9.50
N PRO A 124 4.73 6.02 -10.54
CA PRO A 124 5.15 7.39 -10.77
C PRO A 124 4.74 8.32 -9.63
N ASP A 125 5.35 9.51 -9.60
CA ASP A 125 4.93 10.58 -8.69
C ASP A 125 3.43 10.88 -8.84
N ALA A 126 2.78 11.15 -7.70
CA ALA A 126 1.35 11.44 -7.58
C ALA A 126 0.39 10.37 -8.17
N ASN A 127 0.86 9.16 -8.48
CA ASN A 127 0.05 8.09 -9.08
C ASN A 127 -0.53 7.11 -8.06
N LEU A 128 -0.04 7.13 -6.82
CA LEU A 128 -0.62 6.45 -5.68
C LEU A 128 -1.31 7.47 -4.80
N SER A 129 -2.61 7.31 -4.58
CA SER A 129 -3.37 8.20 -3.72
C SER A 129 -4.32 7.45 -2.80
N VAL A 130 -4.53 8.03 -1.63
CA VAL A 130 -5.50 7.60 -0.62
C VAL A 130 -6.47 8.75 -0.39
N SER A 131 -7.77 8.46 -0.40
CA SER A 131 -8.82 9.46 -0.20
C SER A 131 -9.81 9.02 0.88
N LEU A 132 -10.25 9.98 1.70
CA LEU A 132 -11.29 9.83 2.72
C LEU A 132 -12.44 10.81 2.42
N ASP A 133 -13.67 10.39 2.70
CA ASP A 133 -14.90 11.21 2.59
C ASP A 133 -15.46 11.49 3.99
#